data_AF-A0A142CTN0-F1
#
_entry.id   AF-A0A142CTN0-F1
#
_cell.length_a   1.000
_cell.length_b   1.000
_cell.length_c   1.000
_cell.angle_alpha   90.00
_cell.angle_beta   90.00
_cell.angle_gamma   90.00
#
_symmetry.space_group_name_H-M   'P 1'
#
loop_
_entity.id
_entity.type
_entity.pdbx_description
1 polymer ?
#
loop_
_entity_poly.entity_id
_entity_poly.type
_entity_poly.pdbx_seq_one_letter_code
_entity_poly.pdbx_strand_id
1 'polypeptide(L)'
;MLRELVKKYKVARGEKKREAAWAIVREAARFSTVEPYWEFIRGEFGVNPSHIKDAMRFLEEIGELEIKRSADGKRLWVMTLRDIKRNPVKLDRWLSTSKRPPTK
;
A
#
# COMPACT_ATOMS: atom_id res chain seq x y z
N MET A 1 9.02 -1.72 -11.44
CA MET A 1 8.29 -2.29 -10.29
C MET A 1 7.04 -1.49 -9.86
N LEU A 2 7.14 -0.34 -9.17
CA LEU A 2 5.96 0.38 -8.64
C LEU A 2 4.93 0.79 -9.71
N ARG A 3 5.40 1.31 -10.85
CA ARG A 3 4.53 1.68 -11.99
C ARG A 3 3.74 0.48 -12.55
N GLU A 4 4.34 -0.70 -12.58
CA GLU A 4 3.69 -1.91 -13.08
C GLU A 4 2.66 -2.44 -12.09
N LEU A 5 2.95 -2.34 -10.78
CA LEU A 5 1.98 -2.67 -9.73
C LEU A 5 0.72 -1.79 -9.84
N VAL A 6 0.89 -0.49 -10.10
CA VAL A 6 -0.23 0.43 -10.36
C VAL A 6 -1.04 0.01 -11.59
N LYS A 7 -0.37 -0.38 -12.68
CA LYS A 7 -1.08 -0.89 -13.88
C LYS A 7 -1.88 -2.15 -13.57
N LYS A 8 -1.30 -3.12 -12.86
CA LYS A 8 -1.97 -4.36 -12.45
C LYS A 8 -3.17 -4.08 -11.55
N TYR A 9 -3.01 -3.20 -10.56
CA TYR A 9 -4.07 -2.81 -9.64
C TYR A 9 -5.30 -2.22 -10.36
N LYS A 10 -5.09 -1.37 -11.39
CA LYS A 10 -6.19 -0.73 -12.14
C LYS A 10 -7.12 -1.74 -12.81
N VAL A 11 -6.57 -2.85 -13.31
CA VAL A 11 -7.33 -3.89 -14.03
C VAL A 11 -7.75 -5.06 -13.13
N ALA A 12 -7.20 -5.16 -11.93
CA ALA A 12 -7.50 -6.25 -11.00
C ALA A 12 -8.91 -6.14 -10.38
N ARG A 13 -9.42 -7.29 -9.92
CA ARG A 13 -10.71 -7.46 -9.26
C ARG A 13 -10.59 -8.44 -8.09
N GLY A 14 -11.50 -8.33 -7.12
CA GLY A 14 -11.55 -9.19 -5.93
C GLY A 14 -10.20 -9.29 -5.22
N GLU A 15 -9.81 -10.50 -4.85
CA GLU A 15 -8.58 -10.79 -4.10
C GLU A 15 -7.32 -10.29 -4.81
N LYS A 16 -7.24 -10.41 -6.14
CA LYS A 16 -6.08 -9.91 -6.91
C LYS A 16 -5.93 -8.40 -6.80
N LYS A 17 -7.03 -7.66 -6.63
CA LYS A 17 -6.98 -6.21 -6.45
C LYS A 17 -6.39 -5.86 -5.09
N ARG A 18 -6.78 -6.62 -4.05
CA ARG A 18 -6.23 -6.53 -2.71
C ARG A 18 -4.73 -6.83 -2.66
N GLU A 19 -4.29 -7.93 -3.25
CA GLU A 19 -2.87 -8.26 -3.34
C GLU A 19 -2.07 -7.17 -4.07
N ALA A 20 -2.59 -6.67 -5.20
CA ALA A 20 -1.95 -5.59 -5.94
C ALA A 20 -1.89 -4.29 -5.15
N ALA A 21 -2.94 -3.95 -4.39
CA ALA A 21 -2.94 -2.77 -3.53
C ALA A 21 -1.88 -2.89 -2.41
N TRP A 22 -1.80 -4.05 -1.75
CA TRP A 22 -0.76 -4.29 -0.75
C TRP A 22 0.65 -4.21 -1.33
N ALA A 23 0.86 -4.75 -2.54
CA ALA A 23 2.14 -4.64 -3.23
C ALA A 23 2.53 -3.18 -3.49
N ILE A 24 1.58 -2.34 -3.94
CA ILE A 24 1.81 -0.90 -4.12
C ILE A 24 2.22 -0.26 -2.79
N VAL A 25 1.45 -0.51 -1.72
CA VAL A 25 1.67 0.10 -0.41
C VAL A 25 3.02 -0.29 0.18
N ARG A 26 3.42 -1.57 0.06
CA ARG A 26 4.73 -2.06 0.52
C ARG A 26 5.86 -1.40 -0.23
N GLU A 27 5.78 -1.39 -1.55
CA GLU A 27 6.83 -0.82 -2.37
C GLU A 27 6.95 0.68 -2.13
N ALA A 28 5.83 1.40 -2.02
CA ALA A 28 5.80 2.80 -1.63
C ALA A 28 6.39 3.03 -0.23
N ALA A 29 6.05 2.18 0.75
CA ALA A 29 6.52 2.31 2.13
C ALA A 29 8.05 2.25 2.27
N ARG A 30 8.75 1.50 1.41
CA ARG A 30 10.23 1.42 1.43
C ARG A 30 10.90 2.79 1.35
N PHE A 31 10.28 3.72 0.63
CA PHE A 31 10.81 5.06 0.36
C PHE A 31 10.21 6.15 1.27
N SER A 32 9.38 5.79 2.26
CA SER A 32 8.65 6.72 3.16
C SER A 32 9.52 7.66 4.03
N THR A 33 10.84 7.48 4.00
CA THR A 33 11.83 8.32 4.69
C THR A 33 12.51 9.32 3.75
N VAL A 34 12.29 9.22 2.44
CA VAL A 34 12.83 10.17 1.45
C VAL A 34 11.93 11.40 1.40
N GLU A 35 12.52 12.59 1.42
CA GLU A 35 11.82 13.86 1.36
C GLU A 35 12.38 14.72 0.22
N PRO A 36 11.52 15.36 -0.62
CA PRO A 36 10.05 15.38 -0.57
C PRO A 36 9.42 14.10 -1.16
N TYR A 37 8.72 13.33 -0.33
CA TYR A 37 8.29 11.97 -0.66
C TYR A 37 7.48 11.86 -1.98
N TRP A 38 6.48 12.72 -2.17
CA TRP A 38 5.61 12.63 -3.36
C TRP A 38 6.28 13.12 -4.64
N GLU A 39 7.30 13.96 -4.54
CA GLU A 39 8.10 14.38 -5.68
C GLU A 39 9.07 13.28 -6.07
N PHE A 40 9.72 12.65 -5.09
CA PHE A 40 10.53 11.46 -5.29
C PHE A 40 9.74 10.35 -6.00
N ILE A 41 8.52 10.03 -5.54
CA ILE A 41 7.68 9.01 -6.19
C ILE A 41 7.37 9.35 -7.66
N ARG A 42 7.13 10.63 -7.96
CA ARG A 42 6.86 11.09 -9.32
C ARG A 42 8.11 11.01 -10.21
N GLY A 43 9.23 11.51 -9.72
CA GLY A 43 10.49 11.54 -10.46
C GLY A 43 11.06 10.14 -10.71
N GLU A 44 11.15 9.33 -9.67
CA GLU A 44 11.82 8.03 -9.71
C GLU A 44 10.97 6.96 -10.41
N PHE A 45 9.67 6.94 -10.16
CA PHE A 45 8.79 5.87 -10.66
C PHE A 45 7.82 6.30 -11.75
N GLY A 46 7.69 7.60 -12.04
CA GLY A 46 6.68 8.11 -12.95
C GLY A 46 5.25 7.79 -12.50
N VAL A 47 5.03 7.68 -11.19
CA VAL A 47 3.73 7.31 -10.60
C VAL A 47 3.07 8.54 -9.99
N ASN A 48 1.80 8.77 -10.35
CA ASN A 48 1.00 9.81 -9.71
C ASN A 48 0.68 9.41 -8.26
N PRO A 49 0.95 10.27 -7.25
CA PRO A 49 0.57 10.06 -5.85
C PRO A 49 -0.88 9.62 -5.64
N SER A 50 -1.81 10.05 -6.50
CA SER A 50 -3.22 9.67 -6.41
C SER A 50 -3.43 8.16 -6.48
N HIS A 51 -2.63 7.43 -7.27
CA HIS A 51 -2.75 5.97 -7.41
C HIS A 51 -2.33 5.21 -6.15
N ILE A 52 -1.31 5.70 -5.44
CA ILE A 52 -0.88 5.10 -4.17
C ILE A 52 -1.92 5.42 -3.09
N LYS A 53 -2.40 6.66 -3.04
CA LYS A 53 -3.46 7.07 -2.11
C LYS A 53 -4.75 6.28 -2.35
N ASP A 54 -5.10 6.01 -3.61
CA ASP A 54 -6.23 5.17 -3.98
C ASP A 54 -6.08 3.73 -3.47
N ALA A 55 -4.93 3.10 -3.71
CA ALA A 55 -4.64 1.76 -3.18
C ALA A 55 -4.72 1.71 -1.64
N MET A 56 -4.19 2.73 -0.95
CA MET A 56 -4.30 2.84 0.51
C MET A 56 -5.76 3.00 0.96
N ARG A 57 -6.57 3.83 0.27
CA ARG A 57 -8.00 3.98 0.59
C ARG A 57 -8.77 2.70 0.37
N PHE A 58 -8.51 2.01 -0.74
CA PHE A 58 -9.16 0.74 -1.02
C PHE A 58 -8.89 -0.27 0.11
N LEU A 59 -7.64 -0.35 0.60
CA LEU A 59 -7.31 -1.19 1.75
C LEU A 59 -7.98 -0.72 3.05
N GLU A 60 -8.14 0.59 3.26
CA GLU A 60 -8.92 1.15 4.37
C GLU A 60 -10.40 0.77 4.29
N GLU A 61 -11.00 0.85 3.10
CA GLU A 61 -12.41 0.54 2.85
C GLU A 61 -12.76 -0.93 3.12
N ILE A 62 -11.84 -1.86 2.83
CA ILE A 62 -12.03 -3.29 3.08
C ILE A 62 -11.51 -3.75 4.46
N GLY A 63 -11.10 -2.81 5.32
CA GLY A 63 -10.67 -3.10 6.70
C GLY A 63 -9.26 -3.70 6.84
N GLU A 64 -8.44 -3.63 5.79
CA GLU A 64 -7.07 -4.18 5.77
C GLU A 64 -6.02 -3.19 6.30
N LEU A 65 -6.25 -1.89 6.10
CA LEU A 65 -5.31 -0.84 6.47
C LEU A 65 -6.03 0.24 7.27
N GLU A 66 -5.43 0.70 8.35
CA GLU A 66 -5.91 1.91 9.03
C GLU A 66 -4.99 3.08 8.65
N ILE A 67 -5.54 4.08 7.96
CA ILE A 67 -4.77 5.28 7.61
C ILE A 67 -4.80 6.22 8.81
N LYS A 68 -3.61 6.57 9.32
CA LYS A 68 -3.47 7.53 10.42
C LYS A 68 -4.13 8.84 10.08
N ARG A 69 -4.71 9.50 11.09
CA ARG A 69 -5.32 10.82 10.96
C ARG A 69 -4.70 11.80 11.94
N SER A 70 -4.58 13.06 11.53
CA SER A 70 -4.27 14.16 12.46
C SER A 70 -5.50 14.52 13.29
N ALA A 71 -5.31 15.36 14.30
CA ALA A 71 -6.40 15.82 15.18
C ALA A 71 -7.55 16.52 14.42
N ASP A 72 -7.26 17.12 13.26
CA ASP A 72 -8.24 17.73 12.36
C ASP A 72 -8.89 16.72 11.38
N GLY A 73 -8.65 15.43 11.55
CA GLY A 73 -9.24 14.35 10.75
C GLY A 73 -8.58 14.11 9.39
N LYS A 74 -7.54 14.86 9.03
CA LYS A 74 -6.84 14.68 7.74
C LYS A 74 -6.00 13.41 7.74
N ARG A 75 -6.01 12.72 6.60
CA ARG A 75 -5.25 11.48 6.39
C ARG A 75 -3.74 11.76 6.29
N LEU A 76 -2.97 11.06 7.13
CA LEU A 76 -1.51 11.13 7.24
C LEU A 76 -0.87 9.98 6.44
N TRP A 77 -0.92 10.11 5.11
CA TRP A 77 -0.47 9.09 4.16
C TRP A 77 0.98 8.65 4.38
N VAL A 78 1.92 9.60 4.42
CA VAL A 78 3.35 9.30 4.49
C VAL A 78 3.73 8.73 5.85
N MET A 79 3.11 9.22 6.93
CA MET A 79 3.30 8.64 8.26
C MET A 79 2.78 7.20 8.32
N THR A 80 1.63 6.92 7.71
CA THR A 80 1.10 5.55 7.61
C THR A 80 2.09 4.63 6.88
N LEU A 81 2.64 5.09 5.76
CA LEU A 81 3.66 4.34 5.01
C LEU A 81 4.96 4.15 5.82
N ARG A 82 5.37 5.15 6.60
CA ARG A 82 6.53 5.08 7.48
C ARG A 82 6.35 4.06 8.61
N ASP A 83 5.14 3.97 9.15
CA ASP A 83 4.77 2.94 10.12
C ASP A 83 4.79 1.55 9.51
N ILE A 84 4.24 1.36 8.32
CA ILE A 84 4.26 0.07 7.60
C ILE A 84 5.71 -0.38 7.34
N LYS A 85 6.60 0.56 6.97
CA LYS A 85 8.03 0.27 6.82
C LYS A 85 8.68 -0.22 8.12
N ARG A 86 8.30 0.36 9.27
CA ARG A 86 8.85 0.01 10.59
C ARG A 86 8.26 -1.28 11.17
N ASN A 87 6.99 -1.54 10.92
CA ASN A 87 6.22 -2.64 11.49
C ASN A 87 5.51 -3.45 10.40
N PRO A 88 6.24 -4.30 9.66
CA PRO A 88 5.65 -5.16 8.62
C PRO A 88 4.73 -6.26 9.19
N VAL A 89 4.64 -6.44 10.51
CA VAL A 89 3.99 -7.61 11.14
C VAL A 89 2.47 -7.64 10.98
N LYS A 90 1.78 -6.49 10.89
CA LYS A 90 0.33 -6.46 10.54
C LYS A 90 0.07 -6.99 9.11
N LEU A 91 1.11 -7.11 8.28
CA LEU A 91 1.10 -7.57 6.89
C LEU A 91 1.46 -9.04 6.72
N ASP A 92 2.38 -9.57 7.54
CA ASP A 92 2.89 -10.95 7.42
C ASP A 92 1.82 -12.00 7.69
N ARG A 93 0.80 -11.66 8.48
CA ARG A 93 -0.35 -12.53 8.76
C ARG A 93 -1.17 -12.88 7.52
N TRP A 94 -1.01 -12.14 6.41
CA TRP A 94 -1.79 -12.33 5.18
C TRP A 94 -1.04 -12.99 4.02
N LEU A 95 0.29 -12.79 3.91
CA LEU A 95 1.10 -13.57 2.97
C LEU A 95 1.20 -15.04 3.40
N SER A 96 1.15 -15.31 4.70
CA SER A 96 1.18 -16.68 5.25
C SER A 96 -0.13 -17.44 5.04
N THR A 97 -1.26 -16.75 4.80
CA THR A 97 -2.55 -17.41 4.50
C THR A 97 -2.74 -17.82 3.05
N SER A 98 -1.88 -17.41 2.11
CA SER A 98 -1.94 -17.85 0.70
C SER A 98 -1.26 -19.20 0.44
N LYS A 99 -0.70 -19.84 1.47
CA LYS A 99 -0.37 -21.27 1.49
C LYS A 99 -1.26 -22.01 2.47
N ARG A 100 -2.54 -22.24 2.13
CA ARG A 100 -3.25 -23.41 2.68
C ARG A 100 -2.86 -24.62 1.84
N PRO A 101 -2.12 -25.62 2.36
CA PRO A 101 -2.17 -26.93 1.73
C PRO A 101 -3.59 -27.48 1.92
N PRO A 102 -4.20 -28.09 0.90
CA PRO A 102 -5.47 -28.79 1.08
C PRO A 102 -5.25 -29.92 2.08
N THR A 103 -5.89 -29.83 3.25
CA THR A 103 -5.97 -30.96 4.18
C THR A 103 -7.15 -31.82 3.74
N LYS A 104 -6.80 -33.08 3.43
CA LYS A 104 -7.73 -34.17 3.11
C LYS A 104 -8.74 -34.40 4.22
#